data_AF-A0A3D0ZJL5-F1
#
_entry.id   AF-A0A3D0ZJL5-F1
#
_cell.length_a   1.000
_cell.length_b   1.000
_cell.length_c   1.000
_cell.angle_alpha   90.00
_cell.angle_beta   90.00
_cell.angle_gamma   90.00
#
_symmetry.space_group_name_H-M   'P 1'
#
loop_
_entity.id
_entity.type
_entity.pdbx_description
1 polymer ?
#
loop_
_entity_poly.entity_id
_entity_poly.type
_entity_poly.pdbx_seq_one_letter_code
_entity_poly.pdbx_strand_id
1 'polypeptide(L)'
;GNVVLASDQDPAAVKRTLEKCLREAFGYDAWVVVLTAQRVSELVAACPYPADDKATHTYITLASDTAMLDELDAAGTALEGTEQKRLGPEALAWLAPAGGTLDSPFSKISSKAKFKATTTTRNLRTLIKVRDAAAALA
;
A
#
# COMPACT_ATOMS: atom_id res chain seq x y z
N GLY A 1 10.25 0.47 -2.98
CA GLY A 1 10.55 -0.85 -3.57
C GLY A 1 9.47 -1.86 -3.23
N ASN A 2 9.48 -3.01 -3.89
CA ASN A 2 8.71 -4.20 -3.49
C ASN A 2 9.70 -5.36 -3.40
N VAL A 3 9.60 -6.16 -2.34
CA VAL A 3 10.45 -7.33 -2.12
C VAL A 3 9.54 -8.49 -1.79
N VAL A 4 9.83 -9.65 -2.35
CA VAL A 4 9.19 -10.93 -1.99
C VAL A 4 10.29 -11.85 -1.51
N LEU A 5 10.09 -12.47 -0.35
CA LEU A 5 11.07 -13.35 0.29
C LEU A 5 10.36 -14.45 1.07
N ALA A 6 11.06 -15.54 1.34
CA ALA A 6 10.67 -16.56 2.30
C ALA A 6 11.48 -16.38 3.59
N SER A 7 10.84 -16.58 4.75
CA SER A 7 11.47 -16.48 6.07
C SER A 7 10.67 -17.28 7.10
N ASP A 8 11.38 -17.94 8.02
CA ASP A 8 10.78 -18.59 9.19
C ASP A 8 10.54 -17.61 10.36
N GLN A 9 10.88 -16.33 10.18
CA GLN A 9 10.67 -15.29 11.19
C GLN A 9 9.25 -14.73 11.16
N ASP A 10 8.77 -14.24 12.29
CA ASP A 10 7.51 -13.49 12.32
C ASP A 10 7.61 -12.17 11.52
N PRO A 11 6.47 -11.65 11.01
CA PRO A 11 6.47 -10.41 10.20
C PRO A 11 7.09 -9.19 10.87
N ALA A 12 7.01 -9.07 12.21
CA ALA A 12 7.58 -7.94 12.93
C ALA A 12 9.10 -8.05 13.03
N ALA A 13 9.65 -9.26 13.16
CA ALA A 13 11.08 -9.53 13.07
C ALA A 13 11.62 -9.23 11.66
N VAL A 14 10.93 -9.69 10.60
CA VAL A 14 11.28 -9.36 9.21
C VAL A 14 11.29 -7.84 8.98
N LYS A 15 10.25 -7.14 9.48
CA LYS A 15 10.16 -5.67 9.41
C LYS A 15 11.39 -5.00 10.02
N ARG A 16 11.72 -5.32 11.28
CA ARG A 16 12.86 -4.72 12.00
C ARG A 16 14.18 -4.96 11.26
N THR A 17 14.39 -6.17 10.75
CA THR A 17 15.60 -6.52 9.99
C THR A 17 15.70 -5.70 8.71
N LEU A 18 14.64 -5.63 7.91
CA LEU A 18 14.63 -4.88 6.66
C LEU A 18 14.84 -3.38 6.88
N GLU A 19 14.14 -2.77 7.85
CA GLU A 19 14.30 -1.34 8.14
C GLU A 19 15.71 -1.01 8.62
N LYS A 20 16.31 -1.87 9.45
CA LYS A 20 17.71 -1.73 9.88
C LYS A 20 18.66 -1.79 8.67
N CYS A 21 18.56 -2.83 7.84
CA CYS A 21 19.42 -3.00 6.67
C CYS A 21 19.28 -1.84 5.67
N LEU A 22 18.05 -1.37 5.42
CA LEU A 22 17.81 -0.23 4.52
C LEU A 22 18.40 1.07 5.07
N ARG A 23 18.27 1.32 6.38
CA ARG A 23 18.85 2.50 7.03
C ARG A 23 20.38 2.47 6.96
N GLU A 24 20.99 1.33 7.27
CA GLU A 24 22.45 1.15 7.23
C GLU A 24 23.02 1.29 5.80
N ALA A 25 22.31 0.76 4.80
CA ALA A 25 22.78 0.79 3.41
C ALA A 25 22.57 2.14 2.71
N PHE A 26 21.49 2.86 3.02
CA PHE A 26 21.06 4.03 2.24
C PHE A 26 20.95 5.33 3.03
N GLY A 27 21.14 5.32 4.35
CA GLY A 27 21.23 6.53 5.16
C GLY A 27 19.92 7.32 5.34
N TYR A 28 18.75 6.69 5.12
CA TYR A 28 17.44 7.30 5.37
C TYR A 28 16.59 6.44 6.32
N ASP A 29 15.58 7.05 6.94
CA ASP A 29 14.59 6.31 7.72
C ASP A 29 13.68 5.50 6.81
N ALA A 30 13.94 4.19 6.77
CA ALA A 30 13.15 3.24 6.01
C ALA A 30 11.94 2.78 6.83
N TRP A 31 10.77 2.86 6.21
CA TRP A 31 9.53 2.29 6.73
C TRP A 31 9.04 1.21 5.78
N VAL A 32 8.79 0.01 6.29
CA VAL A 32 8.28 -1.11 5.49
C VAL A 32 6.97 -1.63 6.05
N VAL A 33 6.09 -2.02 5.14
CA VAL A 33 4.89 -2.80 5.44
C VAL A 33 5.18 -4.24 5.04
N VAL A 34 5.04 -5.16 5.99
CA VAL A 34 5.24 -6.60 5.79
C VAL A 34 3.88 -7.29 5.86
N LEU A 35 3.52 -8.00 4.80
CA LEU A 35 2.29 -8.79 4.71
C LEU A 35 2.65 -10.20 4.24
N THR A 36 1.85 -11.19 4.66
CA THR A 36 1.99 -12.56 4.15
C THR A 36 1.55 -12.63 2.69
N ALA A 37 2.05 -13.64 1.95
CA ALA A 37 1.63 -13.90 0.57
C ALA A 37 0.11 -14.07 0.45
N GLN A 38 -0.48 -14.84 1.38
CA GLN A 38 -1.92 -15.02 1.47
C GLN A 38 -2.63 -13.67 1.64
N ARG A 39 -2.15 -12.81 2.54
CA ARG A 39 -2.81 -11.53 2.81
C ARG A 39 -2.76 -10.59 1.61
N VAL A 40 -1.64 -10.55 0.89
CA VAL A 40 -1.56 -9.78 -0.37
C VAL A 40 -2.57 -10.31 -1.39
N SER A 41 -2.72 -11.63 -1.51
CA SER A 41 -3.71 -12.24 -2.42
C SER A 41 -5.14 -11.86 -2.07
N GLU A 42 -5.51 -11.91 -0.79
CA GLU A 42 -6.83 -11.49 -0.30
C GLU A 42 -7.12 -10.02 -0.61
N LEU A 43 -6.16 -9.13 -0.38
CA LEU A 43 -6.33 -7.69 -0.65
C LEU A 43 -6.47 -7.38 -2.14
N VAL A 44 -5.72 -8.08 -2.99
CA VAL A 44 -5.86 -7.95 -4.45
C VAL A 44 -7.24 -8.43 -4.90
N ALA A 45 -7.73 -9.56 -4.37
CA ALA A 45 -9.04 -10.11 -4.71
C ALA A 45 -10.21 -9.25 -4.17
N ALA A 46 -10.04 -8.61 -3.02
CA ALA A 46 -11.04 -7.74 -2.41
C ALA A 46 -11.17 -6.36 -3.09
N CYS A 47 -10.22 -5.98 -3.93
CA CYS A 47 -10.24 -4.68 -4.59
C CYS A 47 -11.37 -4.61 -5.63
N PRO A 48 -12.34 -3.68 -5.51
CA PRO A 48 -13.50 -3.63 -6.41
C PRO A 48 -13.21 -2.91 -7.74
N TYR A 49 -12.02 -2.33 -7.88
CA TYR A 49 -11.67 -1.47 -9.00
C TYR A 49 -10.83 -2.21 -10.05
N PRO A 50 -10.92 -1.82 -11.33
CA PRO A 50 -10.15 -2.46 -12.39
C PRO A 50 -8.65 -2.22 -12.21
N ALA A 51 -7.84 -3.25 -12.49
CA ALA A 51 -6.38 -3.11 -12.50
C ALA A 51 -5.87 -2.36 -13.74
N ASP A 52 -6.62 -2.39 -14.84
CA ASP A 52 -6.26 -1.77 -16.11
C ASP A 52 -7.45 -0.98 -16.66
N ASP A 53 -7.37 0.34 -16.54
CA ASP A 53 -8.36 1.27 -17.06
C ASP A 53 -7.64 2.46 -17.72
N LYS A 54 -8.24 3.02 -18.77
CA LYS A 54 -7.62 4.11 -19.54
C LYS A 54 -7.81 5.47 -18.88
N ALA A 55 -8.87 5.66 -18.10
CA ALA A 55 -9.22 6.92 -17.49
C ALA A 55 -8.68 7.04 -16.06
N THR A 56 -8.51 5.91 -15.37
CA THR A 56 -8.16 5.85 -13.96
C THR A 56 -7.09 4.80 -13.67
N HIS A 57 -6.33 5.05 -12.60
CA HIS A 57 -5.40 4.10 -12.02
C HIS A 57 -5.91 3.70 -10.63
N THR A 58 -5.95 2.38 -10.38
CA THR A 58 -6.25 1.84 -9.07
C THR A 58 -5.00 1.76 -8.21
N TYR A 59 -5.10 2.32 -7.00
CA TYR A 59 -4.09 2.24 -5.96
C TYR A 59 -4.63 1.51 -4.74
N ILE A 60 -3.73 0.84 -4.04
CA ILE A 60 -3.96 0.33 -2.70
C ILE A 60 -2.93 0.98 -1.78
N THR A 61 -3.42 1.65 -0.75
CA THR A 61 -2.62 2.13 0.37
C THR A 61 -2.64 1.08 1.46
N LEU A 62 -1.46 0.61 1.84
CA LEU A 62 -1.23 -0.34 2.92
C LEU A 62 -0.66 0.41 4.12
N ALA A 63 -1.07 0.05 5.34
CA ALA A 63 -0.60 0.70 6.55
C ALA A 63 -0.01 -0.29 7.57
N SER A 64 1.03 0.14 8.29
CA SER A 64 1.52 -0.57 9.48
C SER A 64 0.89 -0.07 10.78
N ASP A 65 0.12 1.02 10.71
CA ASP A 65 -0.67 1.59 11.79
C ASP A 65 -2.10 1.76 11.29
N THR A 66 -3.04 1.00 11.84
CA THR A 66 -4.42 0.99 11.38
C THR A 66 -5.16 2.27 11.76
N ALA A 67 -4.81 2.92 12.87
CA ALA A 67 -5.43 4.17 13.29
C ALA A 67 -5.06 5.31 12.31
N MET A 68 -3.82 5.33 11.83
CA MET A 68 -3.41 6.26 10.77
C MET A 68 -4.16 6.02 9.45
N LEU A 69 -4.51 4.77 9.16
CA LEU A 69 -5.30 4.46 7.98
C LEU A 69 -6.78 4.83 8.15
N ASP A 70 -7.34 4.71 9.36
CA ASP A 70 -8.68 5.18 9.67
C ASP A 70 -8.77 6.72 9.54
N GLU A 71 -7.75 7.44 10.01
CA GLU A 71 -7.66 8.89 9.78
C GLU A 71 -7.57 9.26 8.29
N LEU A 72 -6.81 8.48 7.51
CA LEU A 72 -6.68 8.70 6.07
C LEU A 72 -8.01 8.42 5.35
N ASP A 73 -8.70 7.36 5.72
CA ASP A 73 -10.00 6.98 5.18
C ASP A 73 -11.05 8.07 5.49
N ALA A 74 -11.11 8.53 6.74
CA ALA A 74 -12.00 9.63 7.13
C ALA A 74 -11.69 10.92 6.35
N ALA A 75 -10.41 11.27 6.19
CA ALA A 75 -10.00 12.45 5.45
C ALA A 75 -10.34 12.35 3.95
N GLY A 76 -10.22 11.16 3.36
CA GLY A 76 -10.58 10.91 1.97
C GLY A 76 -12.09 10.90 1.73
N THR A 77 -12.88 10.37 2.67
CA THR A 77 -14.36 10.40 2.60
C THR A 77 -14.91 11.83 2.65
N ALA A 78 -14.20 12.75 3.31
CA ALA A 78 -14.57 14.16 3.35
C ALA A 78 -14.23 14.93 2.05
N LEU A 79 -13.54 14.32 1.09
CA LEU A 79 -13.22 14.94 -0.20
C LEU A 79 -14.29 14.64 -1.24
N GLU A 80 -14.78 15.69 -1.91
CA GLU A 80 -15.68 15.52 -3.05
C GLU A 80 -14.99 14.80 -4.21
N GLY A 81 -15.71 13.87 -4.84
CA GLY A 81 -15.22 13.13 -6.02
C GLY A 81 -14.13 12.09 -5.73
N THR A 82 -13.87 11.76 -4.46
CA THR A 82 -12.95 10.68 -4.11
C THR A 82 -13.66 9.33 -4.11
N GLU A 83 -13.20 8.41 -4.94
CA GLU A 83 -13.62 7.02 -4.92
C GLU A 83 -12.61 6.18 -4.14
N GLN A 84 -13.01 5.72 -2.96
CA GLN A 84 -12.20 4.85 -2.12
C GLN A 84 -13.04 3.75 -1.44
N LYS A 85 -12.37 2.66 -1.06
CA LYS A 85 -12.98 1.51 -0.38
C LYS A 85 -12.00 0.87 0.59
N ARG A 86 -12.35 0.80 1.89
CA ARG A 86 -11.60 -0.01 2.86
C ARG A 86 -11.63 -1.48 2.45
N LEU A 87 -10.45 -2.11 2.43
CA LEU A 87 -10.25 -3.52 2.10
C LEU A 87 -9.99 -4.40 3.34
N GLY A 88 -9.79 -3.77 4.49
CA GLY A 88 -9.46 -4.40 5.77
C GLY A 88 -8.82 -3.36 6.69
N PRO A 89 -8.44 -3.73 7.93
CA PRO A 89 -7.85 -2.80 8.90
C PRO A 89 -6.60 -2.07 8.37
N GLU A 90 -5.80 -2.76 7.57
CA GLU A 90 -4.50 -2.31 7.08
C GLU A 90 -4.49 -1.85 5.62
N ALA A 91 -5.64 -1.85 4.92
CA ALA A 91 -5.69 -1.54 3.50
C ALA A 91 -6.91 -0.72 3.06
N LEU A 92 -6.69 0.16 2.08
CA LEU A 92 -7.68 1.02 1.44
C LEU A 92 -7.37 1.08 -0.05
N ALA A 93 -8.35 0.81 -0.90
CA ALA A 93 -8.26 1.01 -2.34
C ALA A 93 -8.84 2.37 -2.73
N TRP A 94 -8.29 2.99 -3.76
CA TRP A 94 -8.78 4.26 -4.28
C TRP A 94 -8.39 4.48 -5.75
N LEU A 95 -9.13 5.36 -6.43
CA LEU A 95 -8.89 5.72 -7.82
C LEU A 95 -8.20 7.08 -7.96
N ALA A 96 -7.28 7.17 -8.92
CA ALA A 96 -6.72 8.45 -9.36
C ALA A 96 -6.88 8.61 -10.88
N PRO A 97 -7.10 9.82 -11.42
CA PRO A 97 -7.10 10.03 -12.86
C PRO A 97 -5.77 9.63 -13.51
N ALA A 98 -5.85 8.98 -14.67
CA ALA A 98 -4.69 8.69 -15.49
C ALA A 98 -4.02 10.00 -15.94
N GLY A 99 -2.69 10.07 -15.85
CA GLY A 99 -1.92 11.27 -16.20
C GLY A 99 -1.95 12.41 -15.16
N GLY A 100 -2.79 12.30 -14.12
CA GLY A 100 -2.95 13.32 -13.06
C GLY A 100 -2.90 12.75 -11.64
N THR A 101 -2.23 11.61 -11.43
CA THR A 101 -2.20 10.90 -10.14
C THR A 101 -1.79 11.81 -8.98
N LEU A 102 -0.72 12.60 -9.15
CA LEU A 102 -0.21 13.51 -8.12
C LEU A 102 -1.16 14.69 -7.84
N ASP A 103 -2.04 15.01 -8.79
CA ASP A 103 -2.98 16.11 -8.69
C ASP A 103 -4.30 15.72 -8.01
N SER A 104 -4.57 14.42 -7.90
CA SER A 104 -5.77 13.91 -7.22
C SER A 104 -5.81 14.38 -5.75
N PRO A 105 -6.98 14.85 -5.27
CA PRO A 105 -7.15 15.28 -3.88
C PRO A 105 -6.69 14.24 -2.86
N PHE A 106 -7.02 12.96 -3.11
CA PHE A 106 -6.61 11.87 -2.23
C PHE A 106 -5.09 11.67 -2.20
N SER A 107 -4.39 11.69 -3.35
CA SER A 107 -2.92 11.60 -3.40
C SER A 107 -2.24 12.72 -2.62
N LYS A 108 -2.79 13.94 -2.65
CA LYS A 108 -2.28 15.09 -1.89
C LYS A 108 -2.43 14.89 -0.38
N ILE A 109 -3.51 14.25 0.07
CA ILE A 109 -3.69 13.91 1.49
C ILE A 109 -2.76 12.77 1.91
N SER A 110 -2.75 11.66 1.17
CA SER A 110 -1.96 10.47 1.53
C SER A 110 -0.44 10.72 1.52
N SER A 111 0.02 11.76 0.82
CA SER A 111 1.44 12.16 0.78
C SER A 111 1.86 13.12 1.90
N LYS A 112 0.94 13.57 2.76
CA LYS A 112 1.27 14.43 3.91
C LYS A 112 2.22 13.70 4.87
N ALA A 113 3.13 14.46 5.49
CA ALA A 113 4.18 13.93 6.36
C ALA A 113 3.65 12.99 7.46
N LYS A 114 2.47 13.28 8.03
CA LYS A 114 1.86 12.45 9.07
C LYS A 114 1.57 11.01 8.66
N PHE A 115 1.33 10.74 7.37
CA PHE A 115 1.04 9.40 6.85
C PHE A 115 2.27 8.70 6.26
N LYS A 116 3.35 9.43 5.96
CA LYS A 116 4.52 8.89 5.24
C LYS A 116 5.22 7.76 5.98
N ALA A 117 5.28 7.83 7.32
CA ALA A 117 5.98 6.84 8.13
C ALA A 117 5.19 5.54 8.36
N THR A 118 3.87 5.57 8.13
CA THR A 118 2.96 4.49 8.50
C THR A 118 2.22 3.89 7.33
N THR A 119 2.31 4.49 6.15
CA THR A 119 1.59 4.03 4.95
C THR A 119 2.51 3.88 3.74
N THR A 120 2.13 3.00 2.83
CA THR A 120 2.76 2.88 1.52
C THR A 120 1.70 2.62 0.45
N THR A 121 1.75 3.37 -0.65
CA THR A 121 0.80 3.22 -1.75
C THR A 121 1.44 2.48 -2.91
N ARG A 122 0.72 1.53 -3.49
CA ARG A 122 1.11 0.82 -4.72
C ARG A 122 -0.04 0.78 -5.71
N ASN A 123 0.30 0.86 -6.99
CA ASN A 123 -0.65 0.58 -8.06
C ASN A 123 -1.10 -0.89 -7.99
N LEU A 124 -2.38 -1.18 -8.27
CA LEU A 124 -2.93 -2.54 -8.20
C LEU A 124 -2.19 -3.52 -9.12
N ARG A 125 -1.76 -3.10 -10.32
CA ARG A 125 -0.95 -3.93 -11.23
C ARG A 125 0.38 -4.34 -10.59
N THR A 126 0.96 -3.48 -9.76
CA THR A 126 2.18 -3.80 -9.01
C THR A 126 1.89 -4.83 -7.92
N LEU A 127 0.79 -4.69 -7.18
CA LEU A 127 0.43 -5.68 -6.16
C LEU A 127 0.05 -7.03 -6.75
N ILE A 128 -0.57 -7.06 -7.94
CA ILE A 128 -0.80 -8.29 -8.71
C ILE A 128 0.53 -8.99 -9.01
N LYS A 129 1.54 -8.26 -9.51
CA LYS A 129 2.88 -8.83 -9.75
C LYS A 129 3.54 -9.35 -8.47
N VAL A 130 3.36 -8.64 -7.34
CA VAL A 130 3.87 -9.08 -6.03
C VAL A 130 3.19 -10.36 -5.57
N ARG A 131 1.85 -10.45 -5.69
CA ARG A 131 1.08 -11.66 -5.42
C ARG A 131 1.58 -12.83 -6.26
N ASP A 132 1.73 -12.63 -7.56
CA ASP A 132 2.13 -13.69 -8.49
C ASP A 132 3.57 -14.17 -8.20
N ALA A 133 4.48 -13.25 -7.89
CA ALA A 133 5.84 -13.59 -7.46
C ALA A 133 5.87 -14.34 -6.12
N ALA A 134 4.98 -13.99 -5.18
CA ALA A 134 4.85 -14.70 -3.90
C ALA A 134 4.30 -16.11 -4.07
N ALA A 135 3.32 -16.30 -4.96
CA ALA A 135 2.80 -17.62 -5.31
C ALA A 135 3.84 -18.53 -5.95
N ALA A 136 4.79 -17.95 -6.72
CA ALA A 136 5.87 -18.70 -7.35
C ALA A 136 7.01 -19.14 -6.39
N LEU A 137 7.06 -18.58 -5.18
CA LEU A 137 8.03 -18.97 -4.13
C LEU A 137 7.49 -20.06 -3.18
N ALA A 138 6.19 -20.35 -3.24
CA ALA A 138 5.48 -21.25 -2.34
C ALA A 138 5.57 -22.71 -2.78
#